data_AF-A0A940MJ73-F1
#
_entry.id   AF-A0A940MJ73-F1
#
_cell.length_a   1.000
_cell.length_b   1.000
_cell.length_c   1.000
_cell.angle_alpha   90.00
_cell.angle_beta   90.00
_cell.angle_gamma   90.00
#
_symmetry.space_group_name_H-M   'P 1'
#
loop_
_entity.id
_entity.type
_entity.pdbx_description
1 polymer ?
#
loop_
_entity_poly.entity_id
_entity_poly.type
_entity_poly.pdbx_seq_one_letter_code
_entity_poly.pdbx_strand_id
1 'polypeptide(L)'
;MPPTVPGPRGPHAYAEVTRRSHGLRESRDFQEFHAFYVDALGWPLTRGPAGAPPRLATGVAFDVLGLPADAGLAVLGKAASGPVALSADRTRMWFLVAAGAAEEVPGLLDWLEWGGIALDLDALGAGCGVEAPAPPLRHARAVPGAAAWLRPPVALALPALRLCDGGVPGGGTGTATGTGGSGGGAPDLVRLVDTAAAECHRVRIARGHARTIAADAHRQPLAFS
;
A
#
# COMPACT_ATOMS: atom_id res chain seq x y z
N MET A 1 -7.18 26.19 64.35
CA MET A 1 -7.86 25.61 63.16
C MET A 1 -6.80 25.01 62.25
N PRO A 2 -6.83 23.71 61.93
CA PRO A 2 -5.90 23.14 60.97
C PRO A 2 -6.24 23.60 59.53
N PRO A 3 -5.25 23.90 58.67
CA PRO A 3 -5.51 24.22 57.27
C PRO A 3 -6.00 22.96 56.55
N THR A 4 -7.19 23.06 55.95
CA THR A 4 -7.74 22.00 55.08
C THR A 4 -6.99 22.02 53.76
N VAL A 5 -6.24 20.96 53.47
CA VAL A 5 -5.57 20.78 52.18
C VAL A 5 -6.63 20.32 51.15
N PRO A 6 -6.78 20.99 50.00
CA PRO A 6 -7.70 20.53 48.95
C PRO A 6 -7.24 19.15 48.44
N GLY A 7 -8.16 18.20 48.35
CA GLY A 7 -7.87 16.87 47.79
C GLY A 7 -7.36 16.95 46.34
N PRO A 8 -6.60 15.93 45.88
CA PRO A 8 -6.04 15.92 44.54
C PRO A 8 -7.15 16.11 43.50
N ARG A 9 -6.97 17.07 42.58
CA ARG A 9 -7.89 17.30 41.47
C ARG A 9 -8.02 16.01 40.65
N GLY A 10 -9.21 15.42 40.61
CA GLY A 10 -9.46 14.19 39.87
C GLY A 10 -9.29 14.37 38.34
N PRO A 11 -8.80 13.36 37.60
CA PRO A 11 -8.40 13.47 36.19
C PRO A 11 -9.58 13.54 35.17
N HIS A 12 -10.77 13.99 35.56
CA HIS A 12 -11.97 13.87 34.72
C HIS A 12 -12.06 14.88 33.57
N ALA A 13 -11.74 16.17 33.80
CA ALA A 13 -11.93 17.20 32.77
C ALA A 13 -10.97 17.05 31.57
N TYR A 14 -9.72 16.62 31.80
CA TYR A 14 -8.74 16.40 30.73
C TYR A 14 -9.08 15.18 29.87
N ALA A 15 -9.58 14.11 30.50
CA ALA A 15 -9.95 12.88 29.80
C ALA A 15 -11.16 13.07 28.87
N GLU A 16 -12.11 13.93 29.24
CA GLU A 16 -13.28 14.26 28.40
C GLU A 16 -12.91 15.16 27.22
N VAL A 17 -12.06 16.18 27.42
CA VAL A 17 -11.55 17.02 26.33
C VAL A 17 -10.72 16.20 25.35
N THR A 18 -9.91 15.27 25.84
CA THR A 18 -9.12 14.37 25.00
C THR A 18 -10.01 13.41 24.22
N ARG A 19 -11.04 12.82 24.84
CA ARG A 19 -12.02 11.97 24.13
C ARG A 19 -12.81 12.74 23.07
N ARG A 20 -13.28 13.95 23.39
CA ARG A 20 -14.03 14.79 22.45
C ARG A 20 -13.18 15.22 21.26
N SER A 21 -11.93 15.62 21.52
CA SER A 21 -10.99 16.00 20.46
C SER A 21 -10.55 14.81 19.60
N HIS A 22 -10.44 13.61 20.19
CA HIS A 22 -10.20 12.37 19.44
C HIS A 22 -11.37 12.02 18.53
N GLY A 23 -12.61 12.03 19.02
CA GLY A 23 -13.79 11.75 18.19
C GLY A 23 -14.01 12.76 17.06
N LEU A 24 -13.69 14.03 17.28
CA LEU A 24 -13.71 15.05 16.22
C LEU A 24 -12.64 14.82 15.14
N ARG A 25 -11.47 14.30 15.53
CA ARG A 25 -10.40 13.94 14.58
C ARG A 25 -10.82 12.73 13.75
N GLU A 26 -11.28 11.66 14.39
CA GLU A 26 -11.78 10.46 13.69
C GLU A 26 -12.90 10.79 12.70
N SER A 27 -13.82 11.70 13.07
CA SER A 27 -14.91 12.13 12.19
C SER A 27 -14.42 12.89 10.95
N ARG A 28 -13.42 13.78 11.10
CA ARG A 28 -12.84 14.52 9.98
C ARG A 28 -12.01 13.63 9.07
N ASP A 29 -11.19 12.75 9.67
CA ASP A 29 -10.40 11.78 8.92
C ASP A 29 -11.35 10.91 8.08
N PHE A 30 -12.43 10.38 8.66
CA PHE A 30 -13.43 9.59 7.91
C PHE A 30 -14.05 10.36 6.72
N GLN A 31 -14.43 11.62 6.91
CA GLN A 31 -14.97 12.46 5.82
C GLN A 31 -13.97 12.66 4.68
N GLU A 32 -12.68 12.82 4.99
CA GLU A 32 -11.63 12.99 3.98
C GLU A 32 -11.37 11.71 3.19
N PHE A 33 -11.37 10.56 3.87
CA PHE A 33 -11.30 9.27 3.19
C PHE A 33 -12.50 9.09 2.25
N HIS A 34 -13.71 9.46 2.68
CA HIS A 34 -14.90 9.39 1.83
C HIS A 34 -14.78 10.32 0.62
N ALA A 35 -14.44 11.59 0.82
CA ALA A 35 -14.29 12.57 -0.24
C ALA A 35 -13.26 12.14 -1.30
N PHE A 36 -12.15 11.56 -0.86
CA PHE A 36 -11.11 11.11 -1.78
C PHE A 36 -11.47 9.79 -2.48
N TYR A 37 -11.84 8.76 -1.72
CA TYR A 37 -12.04 7.43 -2.28
C TYR A 37 -13.40 7.26 -2.91
N VAL A 38 -14.47 7.59 -2.19
CA VAL A 38 -15.83 7.36 -2.67
C VAL A 38 -16.21 8.44 -3.67
N ASP A 39 -16.06 9.71 -3.31
CA ASP A 39 -16.60 10.80 -4.12
C ASP A 39 -15.72 11.11 -5.35
N ALA A 40 -14.40 11.13 -5.20
CA ALA A 40 -13.50 11.47 -6.31
C ALA A 40 -13.07 10.27 -7.16
N LEU A 41 -12.87 9.08 -6.55
CA LEU A 41 -12.40 7.89 -7.27
C LEU A 41 -13.52 6.87 -7.55
N GLY A 42 -14.68 6.97 -6.89
CA GLY A 42 -15.73 5.95 -6.98
C GLY A 42 -15.34 4.62 -6.32
N TRP A 43 -14.32 4.62 -5.45
CA TRP A 43 -13.78 3.44 -4.81
C TRP A 43 -14.48 3.19 -3.47
N PRO A 44 -15.16 2.04 -3.30
CA PRO A 44 -15.94 1.77 -2.10
C PRO A 44 -15.06 1.58 -0.86
N LEU A 45 -15.49 2.21 0.24
CA LEU A 45 -14.91 2.00 1.56
C LEU A 45 -15.77 1.04 2.39
N THR A 46 -15.10 0.23 3.20
CA THR A 46 -15.68 -0.63 4.23
C THR A 46 -15.15 -0.20 5.59
N ARG A 47 -15.87 -0.59 6.65
CA ARG A 47 -15.49 -0.25 8.01
C ARG A 47 -14.22 -1.02 8.40
N GLY A 48 -13.21 -0.30 8.87
CA GLY A 48 -12.03 -0.91 9.50
C GLY A 48 -12.28 -1.33 10.95
N PRO A 49 -11.28 -1.95 11.62
CA PRO A 49 -11.30 -2.17 13.06
C PRO A 49 -11.60 -0.89 13.85
N ALA A 50 -12.09 -1.04 15.09
CA ALA A 50 -12.35 0.12 15.94
C ALA A 50 -11.08 0.94 16.17
N GLY A 51 -11.14 2.24 15.91
CA GLY A 51 -9.99 3.16 16.01
C GLY A 51 -8.99 3.05 14.85
N ALA A 52 -9.29 2.28 13.80
CA ALA A 52 -8.49 2.19 12.58
C ALA A 52 -9.16 2.91 11.41
N PRO A 53 -8.38 3.40 10.43
CA PRO A 53 -8.91 3.94 9.17
C PRO A 53 -9.82 2.95 8.43
N PRO A 54 -10.70 3.44 7.53
CA PRO A 54 -11.53 2.57 6.71
C PRO A 54 -10.68 1.70 5.80
N ARG A 55 -11.30 0.67 5.21
CA ARG A 55 -10.63 -0.26 4.28
C ARG A 55 -11.20 -0.05 2.88
N LEU A 56 -10.38 -0.11 1.84
CA LEU A 56 -10.86 -0.16 0.46
C LEU A 56 -11.37 -1.57 0.15
N ALA A 57 -12.57 -1.68 -0.43
CA ALA A 57 -13.08 -2.96 -0.91
C ALA A 57 -12.51 -3.30 -2.29
N THR A 58 -12.00 -4.52 -2.42
CA THR A 58 -11.43 -5.07 -3.66
C THR A 58 -12.51 -5.82 -4.48
N GLY A 59 -12.25 -6.06 -5.76
CA GLY A 59 -13.19 -6.71 -6.70
C GLY A 59 -14.35 -5.84 -7.16
N VAL A 60 -14.29 -4.52 -6.92
CA VAL A 60 -15.27 -3.56 -7.44
C VAL A 60 -14.64 -2.65 -8.49
N ALA A 61 -13.71 -1.80 -8.08
CA ALA A 61 -12.98 -0.90 -8.98
C ALA A 61 -11.60 -1.43 -9.36
N PHE A 62 -11.02 -2.29 -8.52
CA PHE A 62 -9.70 -2.86 -8.67
C PHE A 62 -9.58 -4.13 -7.82
N ASP A 63 -8.61 -4.96 -8.17
CA ASP A 63 -8.10 -6.04 -7.33
C ASP A 63 -6.72 -5.66 -6.80
N VAL A 64 -6.19 -6.44 -5.86
CA VAL A 64 -4.87 -6.19 -5.26
C VAL A 64 -3.99 -7.42 -5.31
N LEU A 65 -2.74 -7.23 -5.72
CA LEU A 65 -1.64 -8.17 -5.44
C LEU A 65 -0.89 -7.70 -4.19
N GLY A 66 -0.97 -8.50 -3.12
CA GLY A 66 -0.27 -8.30 -1.87
C GLY A 66 1.07 -9.03 -1.87
N LEU A 67 2.17 -8.29 -1.74
CA LEU A 67 3.53 -8.85 -1.70
C LEU A 67 4.22 -8.50 -0.38
N PRO A 68 5.20 -9.29 0.08
CA PRO A 68 6.14 -8.84 1.10
C PRO A 68 6.80 -7.53 0.67
N ALA A 69 7.00 -6.59 1.59
CA ALA A 69 7.43 -5.23 1.24
C ALA A 69 8.80 -5.17 0.53
N ASP A 70 9.73 -6.07 0.88
CA ASP A 70 11.03 -6.21 0.21
C ASP A 70 10.89 -6.74 -1.23
N ALA A 71 10.02 -7.73 -1.45
CA ALA A 71 9.71 -8.22 -2.80
C ALA A 71 9.01 -7.14 -3.63
N GLY A 72 8.01 -6.47 -3.06
CA GLY A 72 7.29 -5.38 -3.73
C GLY A 72 8.20 -4.22 -4.13
N LEU A 73 9.16 -3.83 -3.29
CA LEU A 73 10.13 -2.80 -3.64
C LEU A 73 10.98 -3.20 -4.86
N ALA A 74 11.40 -4.46 -4.92
CA ALA A 74 12.13 -4.97 -6.07
C ALA A 74 11.27 -4.98 -7.35
N VAL A 75 9.98 -5.31 -7.25
CA VAL A 75 9.03 -5.28 -8.38
C VAL A 75 8.86 -3.86 -8.92
N LEU A 76 8.74 -2.84 -8.06
CA LEU A 76 8.57 -1.43 -8.47
C LEU A 76 9.68 -0.91 -9.39
N GLY A 77 10.90 -1.46 -9.28
CA GLY A 77 12.04 -1.13 -10.13
C GLY A 77 12.16 -1.98 -11.41
N LYS A 78 11.36 -3.05 -11.54
CA LYS A 78 11.51 -4.07 -12.60
C LYS A 78 10.30 -4.18 -13.52
N ALA A 79 9.11 -3.88 -13.02
CA ALA A 79 7.87 -3.94 -13.77
C ALA A 79 7.12 -2.60 -13.72
N ALA A 80 6.51 -2.24 -14.86
CA ALA A 80 5.47 -1.22 -14.84
C ALA A 80 4.36 -1.69 -13.89
N SER A 81 3.80 -0.76 -13.13
CA SER A 81 2.75 -1.02 -12.15
C SER A 81 1.84 0.19 -12.07
N GLY A 82 0.56 -0.09 -11.77
CA GLY A 82 -0.42 0.94 -11.46
C GLY A 82 -0.20 1.55 -10.08
N PRO A 83 -1.27 2.00 -9.40
CA PRO A 83 -1.17 2.51 -8.04
C PRO A 83 -0.61 1.46 -7.08
N VAL A 84 0.27 1.89 -6.17
CA VAL A 84 0.90 1.01 -5.18
C VAL A 84 0.87 1.65 -3.81
N ALA A 85 0.46 0.88 -2.81
CA ALA A 85 0.46 1.28 -1.41
C ALA A 85 1.35 0.38 -0.55
N LEU A 86 1.81 0.91 0.58
CA LEU A 86 2.49 0.20 1.65
C LEU A 86 1.52 0.06 2.83
N SER A 87 1.36 -1.14 3.38
CA SER A 87 0.52 -1.39 4.54
C SER A 87 0.93 -0.56 5.75
N ALA A 88 0.01 -0.35 6.70
CA ALA A 88 0.28 0.45 7.89
C ALA A 88 1.44 -0.11 8.75
N ASP A 89 1.54 -1.44 8.83
CA ASP A 89 2.63 -2.16 9.52
C ASP A 89 3.93 -2.23 8.70
N ARG A 90 3.90 -1.75 7.45
CA ARG A 90 5.00 -1.76 6.46
C ARG A 90 5.52 -3.15 6.09
N THR A 91 4.77 -4.21 6.37
CA THR A 91 5.19 -5.58 6.04
C THR A 91 4.79 -5.99 4.63
N ARG A 92 3.77 -5.34 4.06
CA ARG A 92 3.18 -5.68 2.77
C ARG A 92 3.11 -4.46 1.85
N MET A 93 3.30 -4.70 0.56
CA MET A 93 2.96 -3.74 -0.50
C MET A 93 1.76 -4.25 -1.29
N TRP A 94 0.87 -3.35 -1.65
CA TRP A 94 -0.37 -3.62 -2.37
C TRP A 94 -0.31 -2.98 -3.73
N PHE A 95 -0.23 -3.81 -4.76
CA PHE A 95 -0.28 -3.38 -6.16
C PHE A 95 -1.72 -3.46 -6.62
N LEU A 96 -2.31 -2.30 -6.94
CA LEU A 96 -3.66 -2.25 -7.46
C LEU A 96 -3.64 -2.62 -8.94
N VAL A 97 -4.45 -3.61 -9.30
CA VAL A 97 -4.59 -4.16 -10.65
C VAL A 97 -6.07 -4.08 -11.07
N ALA A 98 -6.36 -4.35 -12.34
CA ALA A 98 -7.73 -4.33 -12.83
C ALA A 98 -8.62 -5.31 -12.04
N ALA A 99 -9.89 -4.95 -11.81
CA ALA A 99 -10.85 -5.86 -11.18
C ALA A 99 -11.01 -7.15 -12.02
N GLY A 100 -11.07 -8.30 -11.35
CA GLY A 100 -11.08 -9.62 -11.98
C GLY A 100 -9.69 -10.28 -12.07
N ALA A 101 -8.60 -9.49 -12.00
CA ALA A 101 -7.24 -10.01 -12.09
C ALA A 101 -6.91 -11.01 -10.96
N ALA A 102 -7.50 -10.87 -9.77
CA ALA A 102 -7.23 -11.78 -8.67
C ALA A 102 -7.69 -13.22 -8.95
N GLU A 103 -8.75 -13.39 -9.75
CA GLU A 103 -9.27 -14.71 -10.15
C GLU A 103 -8.37 -15.38 -11.21
N GLU A 104 -7.66 -14.59 -12.01
CA GLU A 104 -6.74 -15.08 -13.03
C GLU A 104 -5.37 -15.52 -12.46
N VAL A 105 -4.94 -14.91 -11.34
CA VAL A 105 -3.61 -15.13 -10.75
C VAL A 105 -3.28 -16.60 -10.49
N PRO A 106 -4.15 -17.44 -9.90
CA PRO A 106 -3.83 -18.85 -9.69
C PRO A 106 -3.51 -19.58 -11.01
N GLY A 107 -4.34 -19.38 -12.05
CA GLY A 107 -4.12 -19.98 -13.36
C GLY A 107 -2.86 -19.45 -14.04
N LEU A 108 -2.54 -18.16 -13.87
CA LEU A 108 -1.29 -17.57 -14.36
C LEU A 108 -0.07 -18.14 -13.65
N LEU A 109 -0.11 -18.31 -12.32
CA LEU A 109 1.00 -18.91 -11.57
C LEU A 109 1.22 -20.36 -11.99
N ASP A 110 0.15 -21.13 -12.21
CA ASP A 110 0.27 -22.50 -12.71
C ASP A 110 0.87 -22.53 -14.13
N TRP A 111 0.41 -21.65 -15.02
CA TRP A 111 0.94 -21.54 -16.39
C TRP A 111 2.41 -21.10 -16.44
N LEU A 112 2.81 -20.22 -15.53
CA LEU A 112 4.19 -19.74 -15.37
C LEU A 112 5.08 -20.73 -14.58
N GLU A 113 4.58 -21.93 -14.26
CA GLU A 113 5.29 -22.97 -13.50
C GLU A 113 5.66 -22.57 -12.06
N TRP A 114 4.98 -21.56 -11.51
CA TRP A 114 5.09 -21.14 -10.10
C TRP A 114 4.10 -21.87 -9.18
N GLY A 115 3.18 -22.67 -9.73
CA GLY A 115 2.18 -23.44 -9.00
C GLY A 115 2.76 -24.31 -7.88
N GLY A 116 2.10 -24.34 -6.72
CA GLY A 116 2.52 -25.11 -5.54
C GLY A 116 3.68 -24.51 -4.73
N ILE A 117 4.29 -23.42 -5.17
CA ILE A 117 5.31 -22.70 -4.41
C ILE A 117 4.61 -21.70 -3.49
N ALA A 118 4.90 -21.78 -2.19
CA ALA A 118 4.41 -20.82 -1.20
C ALA A 118 5.15 -19.47 -1.32
N LEU A 119 4.76 -18.67 -2.31
CA LEU A 119 5.37 -17.40 -2.66
C LEU A 119 5.07 -16.27 -1.68
N ASP A 120 4.13 -16.44 -0.74
CA ASP A 120 3.67 -15.33 0.12
C ASP A 120 3.10 -14.16 -0.70
N LEU A 121 2.55 -14.47 -1.88
CA LEU A 121 1.83 -13.55 -2.78
C LEU A 121 0.33 -13.76 -2.57
N ASP A 122 -0.39 -12.69 -2.26
CA ASP A 122 -1.83 -12.69 -2.06
C ASP A 122 -2.54 -12.04 -3.24
N ALA A 123 -3.60 -12.67 -3.75
CA ALA A 123 -4.50 -12.08 -4.75
C ALA A 123 -5.84 -11.78 -4.08
N LEU A 124 -6.15 -10.49 -3.91
CA LEU A 124 -7.34 -10.02 -3.20
C LEU A 124 -8.35 -9.47 -4.21
N GLY A 125 -9.40 -10.26 -4.47
CA GLY A 125 -10.51 -9.93 -5.37
C GLY A 125 -11.78 -9.54 -4.63
N ALA A 126 -12.94 -9.93 -5.16
CA ALA A 126 -14.24 -9.58 -4.60
C ALA A 126 -14.44 -10.06 -3.15
N GLY A 127 -15.13 -9.24 -2.35
CA GLY A 127 -15.43 -9.52 -0.95
C GLY A 127 -14.24 -9.36 0.02
N CYS A 128 -13.04 -9.11 -0.50
CA CYS A 128 -11.87 -8.75 0.30
C CYS A 128 -11.78 -7.22 0.48
N GLY A 129 -10.74 -6.79 1.19
CA GLY A 129 -10.36 -5.39 1.21
C GLY A 129 -8.95 -5.22 1.74
N VAL A 130 -8.43 -4.00 1.66
CA VAL A 130 -7.12 -3.59 2.19
C VAL A 130 -7.27 -2.29 2.97
N GLU A 131 -6.36 -1.99 3.90
CA GLU A 131 -6.45 -0.73 4.65
C GLU A 131 -6.46 0.44 3.66
N ALA A 132 -7.26 1.48 3.88
CA ALA A 132 -7.23 2.58 2.93
C ALA A 132 -5.94 3.38 3.15
N PRO A 133 -5.16 3.67 2.08
CA PRO A 133 -4.02 4.56 2.25
C PRO A 133 -4.46 5.96 2.63
N ALA A 134 -3.66 6.70 3.39
CA ALA A 134 -3.97 8.09 3.68
C ALA A 134 -4.10 8.90 2.38
N PRO A 135 -5.19 9.67 2.17
CA PRO A 135 -5.35 10.49 0.98
C PRO A 135 -4.14 11.43 0.75
N PRO A 136 -3.61 11.51 -0.48
CA PRO A 136 -2.41 12.29 -0.81
C PRO A 136 -2.60 13.81 -0.67
N LEU A 137 -3.86 14.28 -0.55
CA LEU A 137 -4.21 15.66 -0.19
C LEU A 137 -3.55 16.13 1.13
N ARG A 138 -3.00 15.20 1.92
CA ARG A 138 -2.15 15.47 3.08
C ARG A 138 -0.68 15.09 2.80
N HIS A 139 0.05 15.92 2.06
CA HIS A 139 1.51 15.81 1.95
C HIS A 139 2.31 15.98 3.26
N ALA A 140 1.70 15.91 4.46
CA ALA A 140 2.44 16.23 5.70
C ALA A 140 2.01 15.52 7.00
N ARG A 141 1.02 14.60 7.00
CA ARG A 141 0.65 13.94 8.27
C ARG A 141 0.27 12.49 8.09
N ALA A 142 1.06 11.60 8.67
CA ALA A 142 0.72 10.19 8.82
C ALA A 142 -0.57 10.07 9.64
N VAL A 143 -1.57 9.40 9.07
CA VAL A 143 -2.75 8.94 9.82
C VAL A 143 -2.36 7.61 10.46
N PRO A 144 -2.33 7.49 11.80
CA PRO A 144 -1.98 6.23 12.45
C PRO A 144 -2.87 5.09 11.97
N GLY A 145 -2.27 3.95 11.64
CA GLY A 145 -3.00 2.77 11.15
C GLY A 145 -3.47 2.86 9.70
N ALA A 146 -3.15 3.94 8.97
CA ALA A 146 -3.43 4.02 7.53
C ALA A 146 -2.24 3.47 6.74
N ALA A 147 -2.54 2.85 5.60
CA ALA A 147 -1.53 2.57 4.60
C ALA A 147 -0.98 3.87 3.99
N ALA A 148 0.13 3.79 3.26
CA ALA A 148 0.76 4.92 2.61
C ALA A 148 0.84 4.70 1.10
N TRP A 149 0.48 5.71 0.30
CA TRP A 149 0.72 5.65 -1.15
C TRP A 149 2.22 5.70 -1.44
N LEU A 150 2.72 4.70 -2.18
CA LEU A 150 4.04 4.72 -2.82
C LEU A 150 3.93 5.27 -4.25
N ARG A 151 2.85 4.91 -4.95
CA ARG A 151 2.43 5.48 -6.22
C ARG A 151 0.92 5.74 -6.17
N PRO A 152 0.45 6.99 -5.99
CA PRO A 152 -0.98 7.29 -5.94
C PRO A 152 -1.64 7.14 -7.33
N PRO A 153 -2.97 6.97 -7.40
CA PRO A 153 -3.68 6.90 -8.68
C PRO A 153 -3.62 8.22 -9.48
N VAL A 154 -3.39 8.10 -10.80
CA VAL A 154 -3.19 9.24 -11.72
C VAL A 154 -4.49 10.01 -12.04
N ALA A 155 -5.66 9.48 -11.66
CA ALA A 155 -6.94 10.22 -11.74
C ALA A 155 -6.93 11.55 -10.95
N LEU A 156 -5.87 11.81 -10.18
CA LEU A 156 -5.49 13.10 -9.62
C LEU A 156 -4.97 14.10 -10.65
N ALA A 157 -5.63 14.24 -11.80
CA ALA A 157 -5.67 15.53 -12.48
C ALA A 157 -6.50 16.51 -11.64
N LEU A 158 -6.03 16.76 -10.42
CA LEU A 158 -6.49 17.85 -9.56
C LEU A 158 -6.19 19.15 -10.34
N PRO A 159 -7.15 20.07 -10.52
CA PRO A 159 -6.89 21.36 -11.18
C PRO A 159 -6.00 22.31 -10.34
N ALA A 160 -5.14 21.78 -9.46
CA ALA A 160 -4.35 22.57 -8.50
C ALA A 160 -2.88 22.14 -8.35
N LEU A 161 -2.36 21.19 -9.13
CA LEU A 161 -0.93 20.90 -9.18
C LEU A 161 -0.50 20.68 -10.63
N ARG A 162 -0.23 21.79 -11.32
CA ARG A 162 0.81 21.77 -12.37
C ARG A 162 2.12 21.47 -11.67
N LEU A 163 2.52 20.19 -11.66
CA LEU A 163 3.94 19.90 -11.59
C LEU A 163 4.58 20.61 -12.78
N CYS A 164 5.58 21.44 -12.47
CA CYS A 164 6.40 22.07 -13.46
C CYS A 164 7.00 20.97 -14.34
N ASP A 165 6.56 20.90 -15.60
CA ASP A 165 7.26 20.21 -16.67
C ASP A 165 8.63 20.90 -16.83
N GLY A 166 9.61 20.45 -16.05
CA GLY A 166 10.99 20.86 -16.20
C GLY A 166 11.61 20.07 -17.35
N GLY A 167 11.72 20.67 -18.54
CA GLY A 167 12.43 20.00 -19.64
C GLY A 167 12.40 20.65 -21.03
N VAL A 168 12.82 21.92 -21.14
CA VAL A 168 13.51 22.55 -22.29
C VAL A 168 12.83 22.54 -23.69
N PRO A 169 12.57 23.71 -24.32
CA PRO A 169 12.17 23.75 -25.73
C PRO A 169 13.40 23.81 -26.66
N GLY A 170 13.40 22.98 -27.70
CA GLY A 170 13.95 23.39 -29.00
C GLY A 170 15.01 22.51 -29.67
N GLY A 171 14.58 21.82 -30.73
CA GLY A 171 15.38 21.47 -31.92
C GLY A 171 15.94 20.04 -31.95
N GLY A 172 15.64 19.17 -32.91
CA GLY A 172 14.77 19.25 -34.08
C GLY A 172 14.82 17.93 -34.86
N THR A 173 13.72 17.64 -35.56
CA THR A 173 13.62 16.90 -36.84
C THR A 173 14.24 15.50 -37.00
N GLY A 174 13.37 14.50 -37.16
CA GLY A 174 13.69 13.19 -37.74
C GLY A 174 12.53 12.20 -37.77
N THR A 175 11.52 12.45 -38.62
CA THR A 175 10.66 11.48 -39.39
C THR A 175 10.35 10.10 -38.78
N ALA A 176 9.08 9.83 -38.43
CA ALA A 176 8.08 9.06 -39.22
C ALA A 176 8.41 7.55 -39.31
N THR A 177 7.57 6.57 -39.02
CA THR A 177 6.11 6.42 -38.95
C THR A 177 5.82 5.08 -38.26
N GLY A 178 4.86 5.07 -37.32
CA GLY A 178 4.27 3.87 -36.74
C GLY A 178 2.96 4.26 -36.10
N THR A 179 1.88 4.01 -36.84
CA THR A 179 0.47 4.27 -36.53
C THR A 179 0.08 3.98 -35.09
N GLY A 180 -0.43 5.00 -34.40
CA GLY A 180 -0.95 4.91 -33.04
C GLY A 180 -2.39 4.39 -32.99
N GLY A 181 -2.65 3.63 -31.93
CA GLY A 181 -3.96 3.43 -31.31
C GLY A 181 -3.73 3.32 -29.80
N SER A 182 -4.31 4.24 -29.03
CA SER A 182 -4.12 4.43 -27.58
C SER A 182 -4.23 3.16 -26.75
N GLY A 183 -3.19 2.85 -25.97
CA GLY A 183 -3.22 1.84 -24.90
C GLY A 183 -2.03 1.90 -23.94
N GLY A 184 -1.28 3.00 -23.93
CA GLY A 184 -0.10 3.15 -23.08
C GLY A 184 -0.49 3.31 -21.61
N GLY A 185 -0.14 2.33 -20.78
CA GLY A 185 -0.03 2.54 -19.33
C GLY A 185 -0.61 1.47 -18.40
N ALA A 186 -1.29 0.43 -18.91
CA ALA A 186 -1.69 -0.68 -18.06
C ALA A 186 -0.51 -1.67 -17.93
N PRO A 187 -0.10 -2.06 -16.70
CA PRO A 187 0.89 -3.11 -16.54
C PRO A 187 0.35 -4.41 -17.16
N ASP A 188 1.14 -5.09 -17.99
CA ASP A 188 0.83 -6.45 -18.43
C ASP A 188 0.78 -7.34 -17.18
N LEU A 189 -0.42 -7.83 -16.84
CA LEU A 189 -0.68 -8.63 -15.65
C LEU A 189 0.26 -9.85 -15.60
N VAL A 190 0.52 -10.47 -16.75
CA VAL A 190 1.43 -11.63 -16.85
C VAL A 190 2.84 -11.25 -16.42
N ARG A 191 3.36 -10.12 -16.92
CA ARG A 191 4.72 -9.64 -16.57
C ARG A 191 4.80 -9.21 -15.12
N LEU A 192 3.75 -8.58 -14.60
CA LEU A 192 3.69 -8.18 -13.19
C LEU A 192 3.69 -9.41 -12.28
N VAL A 193 2.86 -10.42 -12.58
CA VAL A 193 2.77 -11.67 -11.81
C VAL A 193 4.08 -12.46 -11.88
N ASP A 194 4.66 -12.62 -13.06
CA ASP A 194 5.96 -13.30 -13.25
C ASP A 194 7.08 -12.62 -12.43
N THR A 195 7.17 -11.29 -12.53
CA THR A 195 8.16 -10.52 -11.76
C THR A 195 7.89 -10.64 -10.26
N ALA A 196 6.62 -10.53 -9.83
CA ALA A 196 6.25 -10.64 -8.42
C ALA A 196 6.58 -12.02 -7.84
N ALA A 197 6.27 -13.09 -8.57
CA ALA A 197 6.59 -14.45 -8.17
C ALA A 197 8.10 -14.65 -8.03
N ALA A 198 8.89 -14.18 -9.01
CA ALA A 198 10.34 -14.27 -8.97
C ALA A 198 10.95 -13.51 -7.76
N GLU A 199 10.52 -12.28 -7.49
CA GLU A 199 11.03 -11.50 -6.35
C GLU A 199 10.60 -12.09 -5.01
N CYS A 200 9.35 -12.54 -4.89
CA CYS A 200 8.85 -13.21 -3.71
C CYS A 200 9.64 -14.49 -3.39
N HIS A 201 9.92 -15.29 -4.42
CA HIS A 201 10.73 -16.48 -4.30
C HIS A 201 12.16 -16.17 -3.83
N ARG A 202 12.81 -15.15 -4.41
CA ARG A 202 14.15 -14.71 -4.00
C ARG A 202 14.19 -14.26 -2.54
N VAL A 203 13.22 -13.46 -2.11
CA VAL A 203 13.10 -13.01 -0.72
C VAL A 203 12.94 -14.21 0.22
N ARG A 204 12.09 -15.17 -0.14
CA ARG A 204 11.90 -16.40 0.64
C ARG A 204 13.21 -17.17 0.80
N ILE A 205 13.96 -17.37 -0.28
CA ILE A 205 15.27 -18.04 -0.25
C ILE A 205 16.22 -17.26 0.66
N ALA A 206 16.34 -15.94 0.49
CA ALA A 206 17.23 -15.09 1.29
C ALA A 206 16.91 -15.17 2.79
N ARG A 207 15.63 -15.13 3.17
CA ARG A 207 15.18 -15.30 4.56
C ARG A 207 15.47 -16.70 5.10
N GLY A 208 15.39 -17.74 4.26
CA GLY A 208 15.80 -19.10 4.60
C GLY A 208 17.29 -19.17 4.95
N HIS A 209 18.15 -18.65 4.07
CA HIS A 209 19.60 -18.59 4.31
C HIS A 209 19.96 -17.82 5.58
N ALA A 210 19.36 -16.64 5.80
CA ALA A 210 19.63 -15.83 6.99
C ALA A 210 19.27 -16.56 8.29
N ARG A 211 18.17 -17.34 8.31
CA ARG A 211 17.77 -18.15 9.48
C ARG A 211 18.76 -19.27 9.77
N THR A 212 19.25 -19.95 8.73
CA THR A 212 20.27 -21.00 8.90
C THR A 212 21.57 -20.42 9.47
N ILE A 213 22.06 -19.30 8.92
CA ILE A 213 23.26 -18.62 9.42
C ILE A 213 23.11 -18.21 10.88
N ALA A 214 21.96 -17.63 11.26
CA ALA A 214 21.69 -17.25 12.64
C ALA A 214 21.64 -18.46 13.59
N ALA A 215 21.07 -19.58 13.14
CA ALA A 215 21.03 -20.81 13.92
C ALA A 215 22.43 -21.42 14.12
N ASP A 216 23.28 -21.41 13.10
CA ASP A 216 24.67 -21.88 13.19
C ASP A 216 25.52 -20.98 14.10
N ALA A 217 25.36 -19.66 14.01
CA ALA A 217 26.04 -18.71 14.89
C ALA A 217 25.63 -18.88 16.37
N HIS A 218 24.36 -19.19 16.65
CA HIS A 218 23.91 -19.50 18.01
C HIS A 218 24.47 -20.84 18.52
N ARG A 219 24.85 -21.75 17.62
CA ARG A 219 25.37 -23.09 17.94
C ARG A 219 26.89 -23.14 18.10
N GLN A 220 27.61 -22.08 17.69
CA GLN A 220 29.03 -21.95 17.96
C GLN A 220 29.23 -21.18 19.28
N PRO A 221 29.52 -21.86 20.42
CA PRO A 221 29.94 -21.14 21.61
C PRO A 221 31.21 -20.38 21.25
N LEU A 222 31.24 -19.09 21.60
CA LEU A 222 32.36 -18.18 21.38
C LEU A 222 33.63 -18.78 22.00
N ALA A 223 34.36 -19.57 21.21
CA ALA A 223 35.65 -20.12 21.57
C ALA A 223 36.68 -19.00 21.38
N PHE A 224 36.75 -18.10 22.35
CA PHE A 224 37.92 -17.26 22.55
C PHE A 224 38.83 -18.04 23.52
N SER A 225 39.93 -18.57 22.97
CA SER A 225 41.12 -18.99 23.74
C SER A 225 41.94 -17.78 24.15
#